data_AF-A0A357G7W4-F1
#
_entry.id   AF-A0A357G7W4-F1
#
_cell.length_a   1.000
_cell.length_b   1.000
_cell.length_c   1.000
_cell.angle_alpha   90.00
_cell.angle_beta   90.00
_cell.angle_gamma   90.00
#
_symmetry.space_group_name_H-M   'P 1'
#
loop_
_entity.id
_entity.type
_entity.pdbx_description
1 polymer ?
#
loop_
_entity_poly.entity_id
_entity_poly.type
_entity_poly.pdbx_seq_one_letter_code
_entity_poly.pdbx_strand_id
1 'polypeptide(L)'
;MKKINTKIELNYEDKKRLLEYEIRMFRQTCEEFCGFSSKSQFEKNLLIESLAIHSRVLIDFFYGEKKKGGLYMNDLHAQDFMPDGVEWKKERSSQPQLFVDIKDKADKQLAHLSAWRAEFQRNGQNGWSANKILLEMEKVIQKFDRIFDIQNS
;
A
#
# COMPACT_ATOMS: atom_id res chain seq x y z
N MET A 1 15.80 7.56 25.99
CA MET A 1 15.16 7.57 24.65
C MET A 1 16.01 6.74 23.70
N LYS A 2 15.50 5.63 23.14
CA LYS A 2 16.17 4.93 22.03
C LYS A 2 16.23 5.86 20.83
N LYS A 3 17.39 5.97 20.18
CA LYS A 3 17.54 6.76 18.96
C LYS A 3 16.60 6.16 17.90
N ILE A 4 15.73 6.98 17.32
CA ILE A 4 14.81 6.63 16.22
C ILE A 4 15.59 6.13 14.97
N ASN A 5 16.92 6.29 14.98
CA ASN A 5 17.83 5.98 13.87
C ASN A 5 18.59 4.65 14.00
N THR A 6 18.12 3.69 14.80
CA THR A 6 18.72 2.35 14.84
C THR A 6 18.01 1.42 13.87
N LYS A 7 18.78 0.73 13.02
CA LYS A 7 18.27 -0.34 12.16
C LYS A 7 17.74 -1.50 13.02
N ILE A 8 16.49 -1.89 12.79
CA ILE A 8 15.87 -3.05 13.42
C ILE A 8 15.97 -4.22 12.46
N GLU A 9 16.56 -5.32 12.92
CA GLU A 9 16.60 -6.56 12.15
C GLU A 9 15.46 -7.47 12.58
N LEU A 10 14.51 -7.68 11.67
CA LEU A 10 13.42 -8.64 11.83
C LEU A 10 13.81 -9.96 11.17
N ASN A 11 13.45 -11.07 11.81
CA ASN A 11 13.51 -12.37 11.13
C ASN A 11 12.48 -12.41 10.00
N TYR A 12 12.59 -13.42 9.15
CA TYR A 12 11.75 -13.56 7.97
C TYR A 12 10.26 -13.71 8.32
N GLU A 13 9.91 -14.53 9.30
CA GLU A 13 8.52 -14.76 9.72
C GLU A 13 7.84 -13.47 10.23
N ASP A 14 8.58 -12.63 10.95
CA ASP A 14 8.08 -11.32 11.39
C ASP A 14 7.79 -10.40 10.22
N LYS A 15 8.70 -10.33 9.24
CA LYS A 15 8.47 -9.54 8.02
C LYS A 15 7.26 -10.04 7.24
N LYS A 16 7.14 -11.36 7.08
CA LYS A 16 6.01 -12.01 6.40
C LYS A 16 4.68 -11.68 7.07
N ARG A 17 4.59 -11.80 8.39
CA ARG A 17 3.38 -11.45 9.16
C ARG A 17 2.94 -9.99 8.96
N LEU A 18 3.89 -9.06 8.89
CA LEU A 18 3.58 -7.65 8.63
C LEU A 18 3.01 -7.45 7.22
N LEU A 19 3.60 -8.08 6.21
CA LEU A 19 3.11 -8.01 4.83
C LEU A 19 1.71 -8.64 4.70
N GLU A 20 1.50 -9.83 5.28
CA GLU A 20 0.21 -10.51 5.28
C GLU A 20 -0.88 -9.68 5.96
N TYR A 21 -0.53 -9.00 7.06
CA TYR A 21 -1.44 -8.06 7.72
C TYR A 21 -1.88 -6.95 6.78
N GLU A 22 -0.94 -6.27 6.12
CA GLU A 22 -1.25 -5.15 5.21
C GLU A 22 -2.06 -5.61 3.98
N ILE A 23 -1.71 -6.75 3.38
CA ILE A 23 -2.47 -7.33 2.27
C ILE A 23 -3.90 -7.66 2.71
N ARG A 24 -4.07 -8.27 3.89
CA ARG A 24 -5.39 -8.59 4.43
C ARG A 24 -6.21 -7.33 4.68
N MET A 25 -5.63 -6.31 5.31
CA MET A 25 -6.32 -5.05 5.59
C MET A 25 -6.74 -4.34 4.30
N PHE A 26 -5.87 -4.33 3.29
CA PHE A 26 -6.19 -3.80 1.96
C PHE A 26 -7.38 -4.53 1.31
N ARG A 27 -7.34 -5.87 1.28
CA ARG A 27 -8.41 -6.71 0.70
C ARG A 27 -9.74 -6.50 1.41
N GLN A 28 -9.74 -6.60 2.74
CA GLN A 28 -10.94 -6.39 3.56
C GLN A 28 -11.53 -4.99 3.35
N THR A 29 -10.68 -3.96 3.28
CA THR A 29 -11.16 -2.61 3.01
C THR A 29 -11.81 -2.52 1.63
N CYS A 30 -11.22 -3.13 0.59
CA CYS A 30 -11.83 -3.18 -0.74
C CYS A 30 -13.17 -3.93 -0.75
N GLU A 31 -13.30 -5.01 0.02
CA GLU A 31 -14.55 -5.76 0.16
C GLU A 31 -15.64 -4.93 0.85
N GLU A 32 -15.32 -4.22 1.92
CA GLU A 32 -16.25 -3.35 2.65
C GLU A 32 -16.77 -2.18 1.79
N PHE A 33 -16.05 -1.82 0.73
CA PHE A 33 -16.51 -0.84 -0.26
C PHE A 33 -17.71 -1.35 -1.10
N CYS A 34 -17.98 -2.65 -1.18
CA CYS A 34 -19.18 -3.18 -1.86
C CYS A 34 -20.48 -2.70 -1.20
N GLY A 35 -20.47 -2.45 0.12
CA GLY A 35 -21.58 -1.88 0.89
C GLY A 35 -21.49 -0.37 1.11
N PHE A 36 -20.66 0.35 0.35
CA PHE A 36 -20.31 1.73 0.67
C PHE A 36 -21.51 2.68 0.74
N SER A 37 -22.55 2.49 -0.09
CA SER A 37 -23.71 3.40 -0.15
C SER A 37 -24.56 3.39 1.13
N SER A 38 -24.72 2.23 1.77
CA SER A 38 -25.57 2.04 2.97
C SER A 38 -24.91 2.45 4.28
N LYS A 39 -23.61 2.74 4.27
CA LYS A 39 -22.84 3.13 5.45
C LYS A 39 -23.08 4.59 5.85
N SER A 40 -22.92 4.90 7.14
CA SER A 40 -22.92 6.26 7.67
C SER A 40 -21.77 7.09 7.09
N GLN A 41 -21.84 8.42 7.19
CA GLN A 41 -20.77 9.28 6.70
C GLN A 41 -19.44 9.04 7.43
N PHE A 42 -19.49 8.73 8.73
CA PHE A 42 -18.31 8.40 9.51
C PHE A 42 -17.64 7.12 8.98
N GLU A 43 -18.41 6.05 8.80
CA GLU A 43 -17.91 4.78 8.26
C GLU A 43 -17.38 4.94 6.82
N LYS A 44 -18.04 5.75 5.99
CA LYS A 44 -17.56 6.08 4.65
C LYS A 44 -16.19 6.76 4.69
N ASN A 45 -16.01 7.73 5.58
CA ASN A 45 -14.74 8.42 5.75
C ASN A 45 -13.66 7.47 6.25
N LEU A 46 -13.98 6.65 7.25
CA LEU A 46 -13.07 5.65 7.80
C LEU A 46 -12.60 4.67 6.72
N LEU A 47 -13.52 4.16 5.90
CA LEU A 47 -13.17 3.26 4.80
C LEU A 47 -12.29 3.93 3.75
N ILE A 48 -12.59 5.17 3.37
CA ILE A 48 -11.74 5.93 2.43
C ILE A 48 -10.32 6.10 3.00
N GLU A 49 -10.21 6.47 4.27
CA GLU A 49 -8.91 6.64 4.94
C GLU A 49 -8.15 5.32 5.02
N SER A 50 -8.80 4.23 5.45
CA SER A 50 -8.21 2.89 5.45
C SER A 50 -7.75 2.45 4.07
N LEU A 51 -8.57 2.67 3.02
CA LEU A 51 -8.22 2.29 1.65
C LEU A 51 -6.99 3.08 1.19
N ALA A 52 -6.96 4.37 1.46
CA ALA A 52 -5.84 5.24 1.12
C ALA A 52 -4.55 4.79 1.81
N ILE A 53 -4.61 4.49 3.12
CA ILE A 53 -3.45 4.05 3.91
C ILE A 53 -2.90 2.73 3.38
N HIS A 54 -3.72 1.68 3.34
CA HIS A 54 -3.24 0.34 2.98
C HIS A 54 -2.81 0.26 1.51
N SER A 55 -3.50 0.97 0.60
CA SER A 55 -3.06 1.06 -0.80
C SER A 55 -1.69 1.74 -0.90
N ARG A 56 -1.50 2.86 -0.19
CA ARG A 56 -0.23 3.61 -0.20
C ARG A 56 0.91 2.77 0.36
N VAL A 57 0.69 2.07 1.48
CA VAL A 57 1.69 1.17 2.10
C VAL A 57 2.10 0.08 1.12
N LEU A 58 1.15 -0.60 0.47
CA LEU A 58 1.48 -1.65 -0.50
C LEU A 58 2.16 -1.09 -1.75
N ILE A 59 1.77 0.09 -2.24
CA ILE A 59 2.46 0.76 -3.36
C ILE A 59 3.91 1.08 -2.97
N ASP A 60 4.15 1.64 -1.79
CA ASP A 60 5.50 1.94 -1.28
C ASP A 60 6.32 0.65 -1.09
N PHE A 61 5.70 -0.42 -0.60
CA PHE A 61 6.33 -1.73 -0.46
C PHE A 61 6.79 -2.30 -1.82
N PHE A 62 5.90 -2.34 -2.82
CA PHE A 62 6.19 -2.96 -4.11
C PHE A 62 7.00 -2.08 -5.06
N TYR A 63 6.85 -0.76 -4.99
CA TYR A 63 7.41 0.17 -5.98
C TYR A 63 8.36 1.20 -5.40
N GLY A 64 8.33 1.41 -4.08
CA GLY A 64 9.23 2.34 -3.40
C GLY A 64 10.68 1.90 -3.52
N GLU A 65 11.55 2.90 -3.62
CA GLU A 65 13.00 2.70 -3.56
C GLU A 65 13.49 3.05 -2.16
N LYS A 66 14.37 2.21 -1.60
CA LYS A 66 15.01 2.49 -0.32
C LYS A 66 15.82 3.77 -0.42
N LYS A 67 15.36 4.82 0.27
CA LYS A 67 16.15 6.04 0.45
C LYS A 67 17.29 5.73 1.41
N LYS A 68 18.53 6.01 1.00
CA LYS A 68 19.71 5.80 1.85
C LYS A 68 19.70 6.83 2.99
N GLY A 69 19.47 6.36 4.21
CA GLY A 69 19.53 7.15 5.46
C GLY A 69 18.20 7.77 5.90
N GLY A 70 18.08 8.08 7.20
CA GLY A 70 16.94 8.79 7.80
C GLY A 70 15.87 7.89 8.45
N LEU A 71 14.65 8.43 8.58
CA LEU A 71 13.49 7.82 9.25
C LEU A 71 12.98 6.50 8.62
N TYR A 72 13.36 6.22 7.37
CA TYR A 72 12.83 5.12 6.56
C TYR A 72 13.76 3.90 6.49
N MET A 73 14.81 3.85 7.33
CA MET A 73 15.82 2.78 7.26
C MET A 73 15.28 1.39 7.65
N ASN A 74 14.12 1.37 8.32
CA ASN A 74 13.44 0.20 8.83
C ASN A 74 12.24 -0.21 7.98
N ASP A 75 11.95 0.54 6.91
CA ASP A 75 10.84 0.22 6.02
C ASP A 75 11.17 -1.04 5.24
N LEU A 76 10.21 -1.96 5.23
CA LEU A 76 10.28 -3.17 4.43
C LEU A 76 9.84 -2.84 3.01
N HIS A 77 10.56 -3.39 2.03
CA HIS A 77 10.18 -3.35 0.63
C HIS A 77 10.18 -4.76 0.07
N ALA A 78 9.54 -4.96 -1.09
CA ALA A 78 9.49 -6.25 -1.76
C ALA A 78 10.89 -6.85 -2.00
N GLN A 79 11.92 -6.03 -2.24
CA GLN A 79 13.30 -6.47 -2.38
C GLN A 79 13.84 -7.18 -1.12
N ASP A 80 13.33 -6.88 0.07
CA ASP A 80 13.77 -7.51 1.34
C ASP A 80 13.31 -8.97 1.51
N PHE A 81 12.49 -9.45 0.57
CA PHE A 81 11.96 -10.80 0.50
C PHE A 81 12.48 -11.56 -0.72
N MET A 82 13.14 -10.87 -1.66
CA MET A 82 13.71 -11.51 -2.83
C MET A 82 14.97 -12.29 -2.44
N PRO A 83 15.21 -13.45 -3.06
CA PRO A 83 16.46 -14.18 -2.88
C PRO A 83 17.64 -13.40 -3.47
N ASP A 84 18.85 -13.81 -3.09
CA ASP A 84 20.07 -13.23 -3.60
C ASP A 84 20.13 -13.33 -5.13
N GLY A 85 20.50 -12.22 -5.78
CA GLY A 85 20.58 -12.12 -7.24
C GLY A 85 19.24 -11.83 -7.95
N VAL A 86 18.10 -11.89 -7.25
CA VAL A 86 16.81 -11.48 -7.82
C VAL A 86 16.54 -10.01 -7.49
N GLU A 87 16.41 -9.19 -8.54
CA GLU A 87 16.04 -7.79 -8.40
C GLU A 87 14.55 -7.62 -8.67
N TRP A 88 13.77 -7.34 -7.61
CA TRP A 88 12.32 -7.14 -7.74
C TRP A 88 11.96 -6.08 -8.77
N LYS A 89 12.78 -5.02 -8.90
CA LYS A 89 12.57 -3.95 -9.89
C LYS A 89 12.61 -4.45 -11.35
N LYS A 90 13.41 -5.48 -11.64
CA LYS A 90 13.49 -6.10 -12.98
C LYS A 90 12.36 -7.10 -13.19
N GLU A 91 11.97 -7.80 -12.14
CA GLU A 91 10.90 -8.79 -12.19
C GLU A 91 9.51 -8.15 -12.25
N ARG A 92 9.27 -7.07 -11.52
CA ARG A 92 7.97 -6.40 -11.50
C ARG A 92 7.67 -5.66 -12.80
N SER A 93 6.38 -5.56 -13.13
CA SER A 93 5.95 -4.67 -14.21
C SER A 93 6.20 -3.20 -13.84
N SER A 94 6.23 -2.30 -14.83
CA SER A 94 6.26 -0.85 -14.59
C SER A 94 5.09 -0.43 -13.68
N GLN A 95 5.31 0.56 -12.83
CA GLN A 95 4.26 1.07 -11.95
C GLN A 95 3.09 1.61 -12.79
N PRO A 96 1.87 1.10 -12.62
CA PRO A 96 0.70 1.65 -13.28
C PRO A 96 0.49 3.11 -12.88
N GLN A 97 0.09 3.97 -13.82
CA GLN A 97 -0.26 5.38 -13.53
C GLN A 97 -1.31 5.48 -12.43
N LEU A 98 -2.25 4.53 -12.39
CA LEU A 98 -3.25 4.41 -11.33
C LEU A 98 -2.62 4.44 -9.91
N PHE A 99 -1.48 3.80 -9.70
CA PHE A 99 -0.83 3.79 -8.37
C PHE A 99 -0.16 5.11 -8.04
N VAL A 100 0.35 5.84 -9.04
CA VAL A 100 0.86 7.20 -8.85
C VAL A 100 -0.30 8.10 -8.41
N ASP A 101 -1.42 8.06 -9.12
CA ASP A 101 -2.59 8.88 -8.84
C ASP A 101 -3.18 8.56 -7.45
N ILE A 102 -3.25 7.28 -7.07
CA ILE A 102 -3.71 6.84 -5.74
C ILE A 102 -2.82 7.37 -4.64
N LYS A 103 -1.50 7.30 -4.80
CA LYS A 103 -0.55 7.78 -3.79
C LYS A 103 -0.66 9.29 -3.60
N ASP A 104 -0.69 10.05 -4.69
CA ASP A 104 -0.90 11.50 -4.65
C ASP A 104 -2.22 11.86 -3.99
N LYS A 105 -3.29 11.11 -4.29
CA LYS A 105 -4.60 11.31 -3.67
C LYS A 105 -4.59 10.97 -2.18
N ALA A 106 -3.96 9.86 -1.79
CA ALA A 106 -3.81 9.46 -0.40
C ALA A 106 -3.06 10.52 0.41
N ASP A 107 -1.93 11.01 -0.10
CA ASP A 107 -1.13 12.04 0.56
C ASP A 107 -1.94 13.35 0.74
N LYS A 108 -2.67 13.78 -0.30
CA LYS A 108 -3.53 14.98 -0.23
C LYS A 108 -4.72 14.85 0.72
N GLN A 109 -5.27 13.64 0.87
CA GLN A 109 -6.42 13.38 1.74
C GLN A 109 -6.03 13.14 3.21
N LEU A 110 -4.90 12.46 3.45
CA LEU A 110 -4.46 12.04 4.79
C LEU A 110 -3.55 13.09 5.46
N ALA A 111 -2.60 13.67 4.73
CA ALA A 111 -1.52 14.46 5.31
C ALA A 111 -1.74 15.98 5.24
N HIS A 112 -2.73 16.45 4.47
CA HIS A 112 -2.90 17.87 4.22
C HIS A 112 -4.34 18.35 4.47
N LEU A 113 -4.47 19.41 5.27
CA LEU A 113 -5.62 20.33 5.22
C LEU A 113 -5.55 21.10 3.90
N SER A 114 -5.89 20.42 2.81
CA SER A 114 -5.78 20.95 1.45
C SER A 114 -7.13 21.48 0.96
N ALA A 115 -7.11 22.55 0.15
CA ALA A 115 -8.30 23.02 -0.58
C ALA A 115 -8.89 21.91 -1.48
N TRP A 116 -8.04 21.00 -1.94
CA TRP A 116 -8.41 19.79 -2.67
C TRP A 116 -9.41 18.92 -1.89
N ARG A 117 -9.29 18.83 -0.56
CA ARG A 117 -10.27 18.10 0.26
C ARG A 117 -11.67 18.70 0.14
N ALA A 118 -11.77 20.03 0.15
CA ALA A 118 -13.04 20.73 -0.04
C ALA A 118 -13.59 20.57 -1.46
N GLU A 119 -12.72 20.56 -2.47
CA GLU A 119 -13.10 20.35 -3.87
C GLU A 119 -13.64 18.93 -4.12
N PHE A 120 -12.98 17.89 -3.57
CA PHE A 120 -13.49 16.51 -3.66
C PHE A 120 -14.86 16.34 -3.00
N GLN A 121 -15.09 16.99 -1.86
CA GLN A 121 -16.39 16.98 -1.18
C GLN A 121 -17.48 17.67 -2.02
N ARG A 122 -17.16 18.80 -2.68
CA ARG A 122 -18.10 19.57 -3.50
C ARG A 122 -18.50 18.87 -4.79
N ASN A 123 -17.56 18.19 -5.44
CA ASN A 123 -17.78 17.60 -6.76
C ASN A 123 -18.37 16.17 -6.70
N GLY A 124 -18.61 15.63 -5.51
CA GLY A 124 -19.14 14.26 -5.32
C GLY A 124 -18.20 13.15 -5.86
N GLN A 125 -17.02 13.52 -6.35
CA GLN A 125 -16.00 12.62 -6.83
C GLN A 125 -15.24 12.03 -5.66
N ASN A 126 -15.92 11.24 -4.84
CA ASN A 126 -15.25 10.39 -3.87
C ASN A 126 -14.36 9.35 -4.56
N GLY A 127 -14.46 9.17 -5.89
CA GLY A 127 -13.37 8.88 -6.86
C GLY A 127 -12.45 7.67 -6.62
N TRP A 128 -12.62 6.95 -5.52
CA TRP A 128 -11.87 5.76 -5.17
C TRP A 128 -12.59 4.59 -5.83
N SER A 129 -11.99 4.07 -6.90
CA SER A 129 -12.52 2.90 -7.57
C SER A 129 -11.92 1.66 -6.93
N ALA A 130 -12.37 1.31 -5.72
CA ALA A 130 -11.82 0.21 -4.92
C ALA A 130 -11.62 -1.07 -5.73
N ASN A 131 -12.59 -1.43 -6.58
CA ASN A 131 -12.47 -2.58 -7.48
C ASN A 131 -11.31 -2.48 -8.49
N LYS A 132 -11.08 -1.32 -9.12
CA LYS A 132 -9.95 -1.13 -10.03
C LYS A 132 -8.62 -1.21 -9.28
N ILE A 133 -8.57 -0.63 -8.08
CA ILE A 133 -7.39 -0.66 -7.22
C ILE A 133 -7.07 -2.09 -6.80
N LEU A 134 -8.08 -2.82 -6.32
CA LEU A 134 -7.99 -4.23 -5.97
C LEU A 134 -7.45 -5.06 -7.13
N LEU A 135 -8.09 -4.97 -8.30
CA LEU A 135 -7.69 -5.76 -9.48
C LEU A 135 -6.24 -5.48 -9.91
N GLU A 136 -5.81 -4.22 -9.91
CA GLU A 136 -4.43 -3.89 -10.27
C GLU A 136 -3.43 -4.33 -9.18
N MET A 137 -3.76 -4.15 -7.91
CA MET A 137 -2.90 -4.56 -6.80
C MET A 137 -2.76 -6.09 -6.71
N GLU A 138 -3.85 -6.84 -6.92
CA GLU A 138 -3.82 -8.31 -6.92
C GLU A 138 -2.90 -8.87 -8.00
N LYS A 139 -2.81 -8.23 -9.18
CA LYS A 139 -1.84 -8.65 -10.21
C LYS A 139 -0.40 -8.57 -9.71
N VAL A 140 -0.09 -7.55 -8.90
CA VAL A 140 1.25 -7.35 -8.33
C VAL A 140 1.51 -8.33 -7.19
N ILE A 141 0.54 -8.49 -6.28
CA ILE A 141 0.59 -9.47 -5.19
C ILE A 141 0.80 -10.88 -5.75
N GLN A 142 -0.02 -11.33 -6.70
CA GLN A 142 0.11 -12.65 -7.32
C GLN A 142 1.43 -12.84 -8.08
N LYS A 143 2.03 -11.76 -8.61
CA LYS A 143 3.35 -11.85 -9.25
C LYS A 143 4.44 -12.01 -8.20
N PHE A 144 4.36 -11.23 -7.14
CA PHE A 144 5.28 -11.32 -6.00
C PHE A 144 5.22 -12.71 -5.35
N ASP A 145 4.00 -13.18 -5.02
CA ASP A 145 3.76 -14.48 -4.40
C ASP A 145 4.30 -15.63 -5.26
N ARG A 146 4.15 -15.59 -6.59
CA ARG A 146 4.72 -16.64 -7.47
C ARG A 146 6.25 -16.72 -7.39
N ILE A 147 6.93 -15.58 -7.38
CA ILE A 147 8.40 -15.56 -7.27
C ILE A 147 8.83 -16.01 -5.88
N PHE A 148 8.06 -15.61 -4.87
CA PHE A 148 8.26 -15.97 -3.48
C PHE A 148 8.02 -17.47 -3.19
N ASP A 149 6.93 -18.05 -3.70
CA ASP A 149 6.53 -19.44 -3.46
C ASP A 149 7.37 -20.45 -4.24
N ILE A 150 7.88 -20.10 -5.44
CA ILE A 150 8.87 -20.92 -6.17
C ILE A 150 10.09 -21.24 -5.30
N GLN A 151 10.37 -20.41 -4.29
CA GLN A 151 11.51 -20.60 -3.39
C GLN A 151 11.16 -21.33 -2.09
N ASN A 152 9.87 -21.43 -1.74
CA ASN A 152 9.41 -22.11 -0.51
C ASN A 152 8.81 -23.51 -0.79
N SER A 153 8.86 -23.97 -2.05
CA SER A 153 8.40 -25.30 -2.51
C SER A 153 9.59 -26.20 -2.84
#